data_AF-A0A0G1YL21-F1
#
_entry.id   AF-A0A0G1YL21-F1
#
_cell.length_a   1.000
_cell.length_b   1.000
_cell.length_c   1.000
_cell.angle_alpha   90.00
_cell.angle_beta   90.00
_cell.angle_gamma   90.00
#
_symmetry.space_group_name_H-M   'P 1'
#
loop_
_entity.id
_entity.type
_entity.pdbx_description
1 polymer ?
#
loop_
_entity_poly.entity_id
_entity_poly.type
_entity_poly.pdbx_seq_one_letter_code
_entity_poly.pdbx_strand_id
1 'polypeptide(L)'
;MTLETKICQNCKSKFTIEPDDFEFYKKIDVVPPAMCSLCRAQRRLAFRNERVFYKRACDKCKREVISMYSPNKPYPVWCYECWFADDWDSTDYGQAYDPARPFLEQVQEVYAKVPKVALIYVRSINSEYVNISADNKNCYMLVESSNNEGCIHSYWVQQCRDSVDLSYSHQTELAYESDDCYNCYEIPTFSMIAGDAVTVSGALIFGISNITYSTGP
;
A
#
# COMPACT_ATOMS: atom_id res chain seq x y z
N MET A 1 -0.63 12.25 34.14
CA MET A 1 0.79 12.24 34.58
C MET A 1 1.45 13.57 34.18
N THR A 2 2.72 13.84 34.48
CA THR A 2 3.41 15.03 33.93
C THR A 2 4.01 14.74 32.55
N LEU A 3 4.18 15.77 31.73
CA LEU A 3 4.87 15.71 30.44
C LEU A 3 6.27 15.12 30.59
N GLU A 4 6.64 14.15 29.74
CA GLU A 4 7.95 13.45 29.81
C GLU A 4 8.71 13.60 28.48
N THR A 5 9.97 14.03 28.52
CA THR A 5 10.86 14.05 27.35
C THR A 5 11.79 12.83 27.36
N LYS A 6 11.69 11.98 26.33
CA LYS A 6 12.54 10.79 26.15
C LYS A 6 13.52 10.94 25.00
N ILE A 7 14.57 10.14 25.03
CA ILE A 7 15.52 9.96 23.93
C ILE A 7 15.10 8.74 23.13
N CYS A 8 14.89 8.89 21.81
CA CYS A 8 14.50 7.79 20.93
C CYS A 8 15.60 6.73 20.86
N GLN A 9 15.26 5.48 21.14
CA GLN A 9 16.19 4.34 21.08
C GLN A 9 16.89 4.22 19.71
N ASN A 10 16.19 4.55 18.62
CA ASN A 10 16.69 4.42 17.25
C ASN A 10 17.49 5.65 16.80
N CYS A 11 16.82 6.77 16.50
CA CYS A 11 17.46 7.97 15.94
C CYS A 11 18.16 8.89 16.95
N LYS A 12 18.12 8.56 18.26
CA LYS A 12 18.69 9.35 19.37
C LYS A 12 18.14 10.78 19.54
N SER A 13 17.19 11.20 18.72
CA SER A 13 16.47 12.47 18.87
C SER A 13 15.61 12.48 20.13
N LYS A 14 15.45 13.64 20.76
CA LYS A 14 14.48 13.85 21.84
C LYS A 14 13.05 13.83 21.27
N PHE A 15 12.10 13.31 22.03
CA PHE A 15 10.66 13.40 21.74
C PHE A 15 9.87 13.49 23.04
N THR A 16 8.72 14.14 22.98
CA THR A 16 7.80 14.32 24.11
C THR A 16 6.74 13.22 24.12
N ILE A 17 6.28 12.85 25.31
CA ILE A 17 5.05 12.09 25.55
C ILE A 17 4.16 12.98 26.41
N GLU A 18 2.94 13.24 25.93
CA GLU A 18 2.00 14.15 26.58
C GLU A 18 1.32 13.46 27.77
N PRO A 19 0.81 14.21 28.78
CA PRO A 19 0.03 13.66 29.88
C PRO A 19 -1.07 12.68 29.45
N ASP A 20 -1.80 13.03 28.39
CA ASP A 20 -2.95 12.29 27.85
C ASP A 20 -2.51 10.98 27.17
N ASP A 21 -1.32 10.95 26.55
CA ASP A 21 -0.74 9.74 25.98
C ASP A 21 -0.58 8.65 27.06
N PHE A 22 -0.16 9.02 28.28
CA PHE A 22 0.00 8.06 29.38
C PHE A 22 -1.34 7.47 29.83
N GLU A 23 -2.41 8.26 29.84
CA GLU A 23 -3.76 7.76 30.15
C GLU A 23 -4.26 6.83 29.06
N PHE A 24 -3.98 7.15 27.79
CA PHE A 24 -4.24 6.25 26.66
C PHE A 24 -3.47 4.94 26.78
N TYR A 25 -2.14 4.97 26.99
CA TYR A 25 -1.32 3.76 27.12
C TYR A 25 -1.77 2.88 28.30
N LYS A 26 -2.15 3.49 29.43
CA LYS A 26 -2.73 2.76 30.57
C LYS A 26 -4.09 2.14 30.24
N LYS A 27 -4.94 2.82 29.48
CA LYS A 27 -6.27 2.33 29.07
C LYS A 27 -6.19 1.08 28.17
N ILE A 28 -5.15 0.96 27.36
CA ILE A 28 -4.93 -0.19 26.47
C ILE A 28 -3.91 -1.21 27.00
N ASP A 29 -3.49 -1.07 28.27
CA ASP A 29 -2.51 -1.92 28.97
C ASP A 29 -1.17 -2.13 28.20
N VAL A 30 -0.59 -1.03 27.71
CA VAL A 30 0.73 -1.04 27.05
C VAL A 30 1.73 -0.09 27.72
N VAL A 31 3.02 -0.40 27.55
CA VAL A 31 4.10 0.48 28.00
C VAL A 31 4.27 1.69 27.06
N PRO A 32 4.59 2.89 27.60
CA PRO A 32 4.91 4.06 26.77
C PRO A 32 6.10 3.79 25.81
N PRO A 33 6.11 4.39 24.62
CA PRO A 33 7.05 4.03 23.56
C PRO A 33 8.50 4.43 23.90
N ALA A 34 9.45 3.53 23.59
CA ALA A 34 10.89 3.81 23.63
C ALA A 34 11.43 4.52 22.36
N MET A 35 10.56 4.80 21.39
CA MET A 35 10.91 5.38 20.09
C MET A 35 9.93 6.50 19.71
N CYS A 36 10.46 7.55 19.07
CA CYS A 36 9.66 8.63 18.53
C CYS A 36 8.65 8.14 17.47
N SER A 37 7.62 8.95 17.21
CA SER A 37 6.56 8.69 16.23
C SER A 37 7.11 8.28 14.85
N LEU A 38 8.11 8.99 14.33
CA LEU A 38 8.72 8.73 13.03
C LEU A 38 9.43 7.37 12.96
N CYS A 39 10.23 6.99 13.97
CA CYS A 39 10.87 5.67 13.98
C CYS A 39 9.87 4.53 14.18
N ARG A 40 8.77 4.77 14.91
CA ARG A 40 7.64 3.82 14.96
C ARG A 40 6.95 3.68 13.60
N ALA A 41 6.78 4.77 12.86
CA ALA A 41 6.23 4.75 11.50
C ALA A 41 7.15 3.99 10.52
N GLN A 42 8.45 4.27 10.54
CA GLN A 42 9.45 3.53 9.74
C GLN A 42 9.38 2.02 9.99
N ARG A 43 9.25 1.57 11.25
CA ARG A 43 9.10 0.14 11.57
C ARG A 43 7.80 -0.47 11.05
N ARG A 44 6.67 0.25 11.11
CA ARG A 44 5.40 -0.21 10.52
C ARG A 44 5.51 -0.37 8.99
N LEU A 45 6.19 0.56 8.33
CA LEU A 45 6.39 0.56 6.87
C LEU A 45 7.56 -0.32 6.40
N ALA A 46 8.30 -0.98 7.30
CA ALA A 46 9.51 -1.73 6.94
C ALA A 46 9.24 -3.03 6.14
N PHE A 47 8.03 -3.59 6.28
CA PHE A 47 7.65 -4.89 5.69
C PHE A 47 6.66 -4.78 4.52
N ARG A 48 6.13 -3.58 4.24
CA ARG A 48 5.12 -3.32 3.21
C ARG A 48 5.71 -2.37 2.18
N ASN A 49 5.97 -2.86 0.97
CA ASN A 49 6.49 -2.05 -0.13
C ASN A 49 5.42 -1.85 -1.20
N GLU A 50 4.73 -0.72 -1.10
CA GLU A 50 3.70 -0.28 -2.04
C GLU A 50 4.24 0.65 -3.13
N ARG A 51 5.53 1.02 -3.08
CA ARG A 51 6.04 2.25 -3.76
C ARG A 51 7.14 2.01 -4.78
N VAL A 52 7.90 0.92 -4.67
CA VAL A 52 9.04 0.67 -5.56
C VAL A 52 9.02 -0.77 -6.04
N PHE A 53 8.89 -0.95 -7.35
CA PHE A 53 9.06 -2.26 -7.98
C PHE A 53 10.41 -2.36 -8.69
N TYR A 54 10.89 -3.58 -8.78
CA TYR A 54 12.18 -3.95 -9.33
C TYR A 54 12.01 -5.05 -10.37
N LYS A 55 12.78 -4.99 -11.46
CA LYS A 55 12.97 -6.17 -12.32
C LYS A 55 13.91 -7.15 -11.61
N ARG A 56 13.49 -8.40 -11.48
CA ARG A 56 14.25 -9.48 -10.84
C ARG A 56 13.92 -10.80 -11.55
N ALA A 57 14.92 -11.66 -11.75
CA ALA A 57 14.67 -13.03 -12.21
C ALA A 57 14.00 -13.85 -11.08
N CYS A 58 12.93 -14.57 -11.41
CA CYS A 58 12.28 -15.50 -10.50
C CYS A 58 13.26 -16.59 -10.06
N ASP A 59 13.46 -16.78 -8.76
CA ASP A 59 14.46 -17.72 -8.26
C ASP A 59 14.13 -19.20 -8.57
N LYS A 60 12.87 -19.53 -8.87
CA LYS A 60 12.42 -20.87 -9.31
C LYS A 60 12.55 -21.07 -10.83
N CYS A 61 11.75 -20.35 -11.64
CA CYS A 61 11.71 -20.55 -13.10
C CYS A 61 12.66 -19.66 -13.94
N LYS A 62 13.47 -18.80 -13.30
CA LYS A 62 14.47 -17.90 -13.92
C LYS A 62 13.95 -16.87 -14.93
N ARG A 63 12.66 -16.83 -15.27
CA ARG A 63 12.04 -15.74 -16.03
C ARG A 63 12.22 -14.39 -15.33
N GLU A 64 12.45 -13.33 -16.07
CA GLU A 64 12.40 -11.97 -15.55
C GLU A 64 10.96 -11.59 -15.19
N VAL A 65 10.76 -11.05 -14.00
CA VAL A 65 9.46 -10.58 -13.49
C VAL A 65 9.61 -9.29 -12.71
N ILE A 66 8.48 -8.64 -12.45
CA ILE A 66 8.40 -7.47 -11.58
C ILE A 66 8.23 -7.96 -10.13
N SER A 67 8.85 -7.25 -9.18
CA SER A 67 8.80 -7.60 -7.76
C SER A 67 8.84 -6.39 -6.84
N MET A 68 8.17 -6.49 -5.68
CA MET A 68 8.35 -5.58 -4.55
C MET A 68 9.71 -5.73 -3.83
N TYR A 69 10.55 -6.69 -4.22
CA TYR A 69 11.84 -6.97 -3.61
C TYR A 69 13.00 -6.67 -4.57
N SER A 70 13.99 -5.90 -4.10
CA SER A 70 15.17 -5.57 -4.87
C SER A 70 16.06 -6.82 -5.15
N PRO A 71 16.83 -6.85 -6.25
CA PRO A 71 17.69 -7.99 -6.59
C PRO A 71 18.74 -8.30 -5.52
N ASN A 72 19.16 -7.31 -4.73
CA ASN A 72 20.14 -7.48 -3.64
C ASN A 72 19.56 -8.09 -2.34
N LYS A 73 18.28 -8.47 -2.29
CA LYS A 73 17.71 -9.15 -1.10
C LYS A 73 18.18 -10.62 -1.05
N PRO A 74 18.68 -11.10 0.12
CA PRO A 74 19.36 -12.39 0.23
C PRO A 74 18.43 -13.61 0.26
N TYR A 75 17.12 -13.40 0.29
CA TYR A 75 16.11 -14.46 0.29
C TYR A 75 15.58 -14.72 -1.14
N PRO A 76 15.10 -15.95 -1.43
CA PRO A 76 14.50 -16.27 -2.71
C PRO A 76 13.16 -15.56 -2.93
N VAL A 77 12.91 -15.17 -4.18
CA VAL A 77 11.69 -14.47 -4.62
C VAL A 77 11.15 -15.15 -5.87
N TRP A 78 9.88 -15.55 -5.85
CA TRP A 78 9.24 -16.33 -6.90
C TRP A 78 8.11 -15.54 -7.58
N CYS A 79 7.95 -15.70 -8.89
CA CYS A 79 6.82 -15.15 -9.62
C CYS A 79 5.49 -15.76 -9.14
N TYR A 80 4.38 -15.08 -9.45
CA TYR A 80 3.04 -15.48 -9.01
C TYR A 80 2.72 -16.94 -9.38
N GLU A 81 2.97 -17.34 -10.63
CA GLU A 81 2.64 -18.68 -11.11
C GLU A 81 3.52 -19.76 -10.45
N CYS A 82 4.75 -19.42 -10.03
CA CYS A 82 5.64 -20.34 -9.32
C CYS A 82 5.30 -20.49 -7.83
N TRP A 83 4.64 -19.47 -7.25
CA TRP A 83 4.21 -19.45 -5.85
C TRP A 83 2.87 -20.17 -5.66
N PHE A 84 1.95 -20.03 -6.60
CA PHE A 84 0.63 -20.68 -6.56
C PHE A 84 0.53 -21.96 -7.40
N ALA A 85 1.67 -22.59 -7.73
CA ALA A 85 1.70 -23.92 -8.34
C ALA A 85 1.66 -25.01 -7.26
N ASP A 86 0.97 -26.12 -7.56
CA ASP A 86 0.79 -27.28 -6.66
C ASP A 86 2.04 -28.19 -6.56
N ASP A 87 3.23 -27.67 -6.91
CA ASP A 87 4.49 -28.41 -7.02
C ASP A 87 5.47 -28.15 -5.85
N TRP A 88 5.01 -27.50 -4.77
CA TRP A 88 5.80 -27.25 -3.55
C TRP A 88 4.91 -27.07 -2.32
N ASP A 89 5.45 -27.33 -1.12
CA ASP A 89 4.76 -27.03 0.14
C ASP A 89 5.60 -26.07 1.02
N SER A 90 4.91 -25.20 1.77
CA SER A 90 5.53 -24.34 2.77
C SER A 90 6.23 -25.10 3.91
N THR A 91 5.76 -26.32 4.21
CA THR A 91 6.27 -27.20 5.26
C THR A 91 7.62 -27.83 4.91
N ASP A 92 8.00 -27.90 3.62
CA ASP A 92 9.33 -28.34 3.16
C ASP A 92 10.46 -27.43 3.68
N TYR A 93 10.14 -26.18 4.01
CA TYR A 93 11.06 -25.21 4.61
C TYR A 93 11.02 -25.18 6.15
N GLY A 94 10.27 -26.10 6.77
CA GLY A 94 10.20 -26.24 8.22
C GLY A 94 11.55 -26.58 8.85
N GLN A 95 11.78 -26.11 10.06
CA GLN A 95 12.94 -26.50 10.86
C GLN A 95 12.51 -26.83 12.29
N ALA A 96 13.22 -27.76 12.93
CA ALA A 96 13.05 -28.03 14.35
C ALA A 96 13.45 -26.79 15.17
N TYR A 97 12.65 -26.46 16.18
CA TYR A 97 12.97 -25.40 17.14
C TYR A 97 13.99 -25.89 18.17
N ASP A 98 15.07 -25.13 18.34
CA ASP A 98 16.11 -25.38 19.33
C ASP A 98 16.01 -24.34 20.48
N PRO A 99 15.62 -24.74 21.70
CA PRO A 99 15.52 -23.83 22.84
C PRO A 99 16.88 -23.35 23.37
N ALA A 100 18.01 -23.93 22.94
CA ALA A 100 19.35 -23.48 23.32
C ALA A 100 19.82 -22.25 22.51
N ARG A 101 19.13 -21.90 21.42
CA ARG A 101 19.48 -20.80 20.52
C ARG A 101 18.50 -19.63 20.62
N PRO A 102 18.94 -18.37 20.39
CA PRO A 102 18.02 -17.23 20.35
C PRO A 102 16.90 -17.42 19.32
N PHE A 103 15.65 -17.28 19.75
CA PHE A 103 14.47 -17.50 18.92
C PHE A 103 14.47 -16.67 17.63
N LEU A 104 14.83 -15.37 17.71
CA LEU A 104 14.80 -14.47 16.55
C LEU A 104 15.87 -14.79 15.49
N GLU A 105 16.99 -15.41 15.87
CA GLU A 105 17.99 -15.89 14.90
C GLU A 105 17.44 -17.07 14.10
N GLN A 106 16.80 -18.02 14.78
CA GLN A 106 16.14 -19.16 14.14
C GLN A 106 15.02 -18.69 13.20
N VAL A 107 14.21 -17.70 13.60
CA VAL A 107 13.19 -17.08 12.74
C VAL A 107 13.83 -16.39 11.53
N GLN A 108 14.96 -15.69 11.71
CA GLN A 108 15.69 -15.05 10.61
C GLN A 108 16.27 -16.07 9.61
N GLU A 109 16.69 -17.26 10.07
CA GLU A 109 17.13 -18.37 9.21
C GLU A 109 15.99 -18.91 8.36
N VAL A 110 14.80 -19.14 8.94
CA VAL A 110 13.59 -19.53 8.18
C VAL A 110 13.22 -18.43 7.19
N TYR A 111 13.15 -17.18 7.65
CA TYR A 111 12.81 -16.03 6.80
C TYR A 111 13.80 -15.83 5.63
N ALA A 112 15.06 -16.21 5.79
CA ALA A 112 16.06 -16.17 4.71
C ALA A 112 15.87 -17.30 3.68
N LYS A 113 15.47 -18.50 4.12
CA LYS A 113 15.30 -19.69 3.27
C LYS A 113 13.95 -19.72 2.54
N VAL A 114 12.87 -19.35 3.23
CA VAL A 114 11.50 -19.42 2.72
C VAL A 114 11.33 -18.42 1.56
N PRO A 115 10.85 -18.88 0.38
CA PRO A 115 10.60 -18.00 -0.75
C PRO A 115 9.57 -16.93 -0.42
N LYS A 116 9.53 -15.87 -1.22
CA LYS A 116 8.49 -14.84 -1.15
C LYS A 116 7.90 -14.62 -2.52
N VAL A 117 6.59 -14.47 -2.58
CA VAL A 117 5.88 -14.07 -3.79
C VAL A 117 6.34 -12.67 -4.24
N ALA A 118 6.64 -12.51 -5.53
CA ALA A 118 7.24 -11.30 -6.10
C ALA A 118 6.28 -10.11 -6.07
N LEU A 119 5.04 -10.35 -6.50
CA LEU A 119 3.87 -9.46 -6.46
C LEU A 119 2.64 -10.34 -6.20
N ILE A 120 1.69 -9.86 -5.41
CA ILE A 120 0.45 -10.58 -5.12
C ILE A 120 -0.65 -9.99 -5.99
N TYR A 121 -1.28 -10.77 -6.86
CA TYR A 121 -2.43 -10.31 -7.63
C TYR A 121 -3.34 -11.46 -8.02
N VAL A 122 -4.64 -11.23 -8.19
CA VAL A 122 -5.60 -12.30 -8.54
C VAL A 122 -6.36 -11.93 -9.81
N ARG A 123 -6.69 -12.93 -10.66
CA ARG A 123 -7.51 -12.77 -11.88
C ARG A 123 -7.12 -11.53 -12.71
N SER A 124 -5.83 -11.41 -13.02
CA SER A 124 -5.24 -10.22 -13.62
C SER A 124 -4.83 -10.48 -15.08
N ILE A 125 -5.58 -9.91 -16.01
CA ILE A 125 -5.40 -10.03 -17.47
C ILE A 125 -4.58 -8.83 -17.95
N ASN A 126 -3.48 -9.05 -18.67
CA ASN A 126 -2.64 -7.99 -19.25
C ASN A 126 -2.24 -6.91 -18.22
N SER A 127 -1.86 -7.33 -17.01
CA SER A 127 -1.68 -6.42 -15.85
C SER A 127 -0.45 -6.78 -15.01
N GLU A 128 0.75 -6.81 -15.63
CA GLU A 128 1.95 -7.42 -15.02
C GLU A 128 2.58 -6.63 -13.85
N TYR A 129 2.27 -5.35 -13.71
CA TYR A 129 2.91 -4.46 -12.73
C TYR A 129 2.05 -4.24 -11.47
N VAL A 130 0.99 -5.01 -11.26
CA VAL A 130 0.04 -4.79 -10.15
C VAL A 130 0.42 -5.57 -8.89
N ASN A 131 0.12 -5.04 -7.70
CA ASN A 131 0.45 -5.64 -6.42
C ASN A 131 -0.69 -5.51 -5.41
N ILE A 132 -0.85 -6.50 -4.54
CA ILE A 132 -1.92 -6.59 -3.53
C ILE A 132 -3.28 -6.25 -4.17
N SER A 133 -3.62 -6.88 -5.31
CA SER A 133 -4.78 -6.48 -6.13
C SER A 133 -5.55 -7.65 -6.75
N ALA A 134 -6.75 -7.38 -7.27
CA ALA A 134 -7.61 -8.41 -7.85
C ALA A 134 -8.48 -7.91 -9.01
N ASP A 135 -8.84 -8.82 -9.93
CA ASP A 135 -9.80 -8.57 -11.02
C ASP A 135 -9.38 -7.38 -11.89
N ASN A 136 -8.12 -7.42 -12.33
CA ASN A 136 -7.48 -6.38 -13.12
C ASN A 136 -7.50 -6.76 -14.60
N LYS A 137 -7.86 -5.83 -15.48
CA LYS A 137 -7.84 -6.04 -16.93
C LYS A 137 -7.30 -4.79 -17.63
N ASN A 138 -6.09 -4.94 -18.18
CA ASN A 138 -5.28 -3.87 -18.76
C ASN A 138 -4.83 -2.80 -17.73
N CYS A 139 -4.43 -3.23 -16.52
CA CYS A 139 -4.02 -2.35 -15.43
C CYS A 139 -2.49 -2.34 -15.22
N TYR A 140 -1.93 -1.20 -14.85
CA TYR A 140 -0.48 -1.04 -14.70
C TYR A 140 -0.14 -0.44 -13.34
N MET A 141 0.88 -0.95 -12.63
CA MET A 141 1.41 -0.40 -11.37
C MET A 141 0.38 -0.18 -10.23
N LEU A 142 -0.76 -0.88 -10.28
CA LEU A 142 -1.89 -0.72 -9.36
C LEU A 142 -1.62 -1.43 -8.02
N VAL A 143 -1.80 -0.77 -6.87
CA VAL A 143 -1.31 -1.25 -5.56
C VAL A 143 -2.37 -1.13 -4.47
N GLU A 144 -2.91 -2.25 -3.98
CA GLU A 144 -4.04 -2.25 -3.02
C GLU A 144 -5.36 -1.77 -3.63
N SER A 145 -5.77 -2.42 -4.73
CA SER A 145 -7.02 -2.11 -5.44
C SER A 145 -7.63 -3.34 -6.12
N SER A 146 -8.92 -3.27 -6.45
CA SER A 146 -9.73 -4.39 -6.93
C SER A 146 -10.83 -3.94 -7.89
N ASN A 147 -11.22 -4.82 -8.82
CA ASN A 147 -12.31 -4.64 -9.79
C ASN A 147 -12.01 -3.54 -10.83
N ASN A 148 -11.05 -3.79 -11.72
CA ASN A 148 -10.53 -2.76 -12.61
C ASN A 148 -10.51 -3.16 -14.10
N GLU A 149 -11.34 -2.53 -14.95
CA GLU A 149 -11.13 -2.44 -16.39
C GLU A 149 -10.51 -1.08 -16.80
N GLY A 150 -9.32 -1.15 -17.42
CA GLY A 150 -8.66 0.00 -18.06
C GLY A 150 -8.10 1.07 -17.11
N CYS A 151 -7.42 0.68 -16.02
CA CYS A 151 -7.02 1.62 -14.96
C CYS A 151 -5.58 1.48 -14.42
N ILE A 152 -4.89 2.59 -14.13
CA ILE A 152 -3.42 2.64 -13.98
C ILE A 152 -2.93 3.38 -12.69
N HIS A 153 -2.09 2.66 -11.92
CA HIS A 153 -0.99 3.04 -11.00
C HIS A 153 -1.23 3.54 -9.56
N SER A 154 -1.34 2.68 -8.53
CA SER A 154 -2.42 2.94 -7.57
C SER A 154 -2.33 2.79 -6.04
N TYR A 155 -1.61 3.67 -5.32
CA TYR A 155 -2.16 4.29 -4.07
C TYR A 155 -3.31 5.29 -4.42
N TRP A 156 -3.89 5.09 -5.61
CA TRP A 156 -3.92 6.05 -6.72
C TRP A 156 -4.62 5.36 -7.94
N VAL A 157 -5.75 4.70 -7.73
CA VAL A 157 -6.56 3.95 -8.73
C VAL A 157 -7.22 4.79 -9.86
N GLN A 158 -6.47 5.08 -10.94
CA GLN A 158 -6.77 6.13 -11.94
C GLN A 158 -7.33 5.76 -13.31
N GLN A 159 -8.58 6.16 -13.48
CA GLN A 159 -9.12 6.64 -14.74
C GLN A 159 -9.03 5.65 -15.90
N CYS A 160 -9.21 4.37 -15.64
CA CYS A 160 -10.44 3.87 -15.02
C CYS A 160 -11.64 4.29 -15.86
N ARG A 161 -12.27 3.31 -16.47
CA ARG A 161 -13.42 3.47 -17.33
C ARG A 161 -14.08 2.11 -17.26
N ASP A 162 -14.86 1.98 -16.19
CA ASP A 162 -14.95 0.80 -15.30
C ASP A 162 -13.79 0.61 -14.30
N SER A 163 -13.41 1.61 -13.48
CA SER A 163 -12.58 1.44 -12.24
C SER A 163 -12.64 2.72 -11.33
N VAL A 164 -12.05 2.76 -10.12
CA VAL A 164 -12.27 3.83 -9.11
C VAL A 164 -11.10 4.04 -8.11
N ASP A 165 -10.79 5.32 -7.79
CA ASP A 165 -10.18 5.91 -6.57
C ASP A 165 -9.07 5.20 -5.76
N LEU A 166 -7.84 5.69 -5.49
CA LEU A 166 -7.18 7.01 -5.40
C LEU A 166 -7.18 7.73 -4.04
N SER A 167 -6.00 7.86 -3.42
CA SER A 167 -5.74 9.02 -2.54
C SER A 167 -5.63 10.36 -3.31
N TYR A 168 -6.26 10.49 -4.49
CA TYR A 168 -5.93 11.42 -5.60
C TYR A 168 -6.80 11.35 -6.93
N SER A 169 -8.11 11.01 -7.00
CA SER A 169 -8.79 10.89 -8.34
C SER A 169 -8.98 12.16 -9.18
N HIS A 170 -9.27 12.01 -10.48
CA HIS A 170 -9.37 13.09 -11.48
C HIS A 170 -9.89 12.50 -12.79
N GLN A 171 -10.99 12.98 -13.39
CA GLN A 171 -11.54 12.86 -14.77
C GLN A 171 -12.56 11.79 -15.31
N THR A 172 -12.97 10.72 -14.62
CA THR A 172 -13.44 9.49 -15.33
C THR A 172 -14.81 9.61 -15.99
N GLU A 173 -14.95 8.83 -17.06
CA GLU A 173 -16.23 8.41 -17.64
C GLU A 173 -16.85 7.33 -16.72
N LEU A 174 -17.71 7.76 -15.78
CA LEU A 174 -18.15 7.09 -14.52
C LEU A 174 -17.17 7.21 -13.30
N ALA A 175 -16.66 8.41 -13.00
CA ALA A 175 -15.68 8.62 -11.91
C ALA A 175 -16.30 8.58 -10.52
N TYR A 176 -15.55 8.08 -9.53
CA TYR A 176 -15.95 8.18 -8.13
C TYR A 176 -14.83 8.60 -7.17
N GLU A 177 -15.25 9.01 -5.97
CA GLU A 177 -14.63 9.86 -4.94
C GLU A 177 -13.16 9.68 -4.56
N SER A 178 -12.36 10.33 -5.38
CA SER A 178 -11.18 11.16 -5.14
C SER A 178 -11.09 11.97 -3.83
N ASP A 179 -10.04 11.73 -3.06
CA ASP A 179 -9.17 12.85 -2.65
C ASP A 179 -8.58 13.51 -3.93
N ASP A 180 -8.38 14.84 -3.98
CA ASP A 180 -7.80 15.59 -5.13
C ASP A 180 -8.47 15.49 -6.55
N CYS A 181 -9.81 15.29 -6.61
CA CYS A 181 -10.78 15.67 -7.69
C CYS A 181 -10.48 16.80 -8.69
N TYR A 182 -10.19 16.49 -9.96
CA TYR A 182 -10.37 17.38 -11.10
C TYR A 182 -11.32 16.87 -12.22
N ASN A 183 -12.16 17.77 -12.76
CA ASN A 183 -12.64 17.86 -14.16
C ASN A 183 -13.39 16.67 -14.84
N CYS A 184 -13.99 15.72 -14.12
CA CYS A 184 -14.59 14.50 -14.71
C CYS A 184 -15.85 14.67 -15.59
N TYR A 185 -16.23 13.60 -16.31
CA TYR A 185 -17.35 13.59 -17.26
C TYR A 185 -18.43 12.56 -16.84
N GLU A 186 -19.62 13.07 -16.49
CA GLU A 186 -20.55 12.45 -15.52
C GLU A 186 -19.90 12.17 -14.15
N ILE A 187 -19.84 13.24 -13.34
CA ILE A 187 -19.53 13.24 -11.91
C ILE A 187 -20.62 13.98 -11.14
N PRO A 188 -21.16 13.40 -10.06
CA PRO A 188 -21.95 14.15 -9.07
C PRO A 188 -21.08 15.06 -8.18
N THR A 189 -19.77 14.80 -8.09
CA THR A 189 -18.72 15.47 -7.28
C THR A 189 -18.91 15.48 -5.76
N PHE A 190 -18.11 14.66 -5.08
CA PHE A 190 -17.43 15.03 -3.84
C PHE A 190 -15.95 14.67 -3.94
N SER A 191 -15.22 15.47 -4.72
CA SER A 191 -13.78 15.63 -4.56
C SER A 191 -13.45 16.12 -3.15
N MET A 192 -12.28 15.77 -2.60
CA MET A 192 -11.65 16.57 -1.54
C MET A 192 -10.40 17.31 -2.05
N ILE A 193 -10.50 18.55 -2.55
CA ILE A 193 -11.69 19.42 -2.72
C ILE A 193 -11.53 20.26 -4.03
N ALA A 194 -12.45 20.14 -4.99
CA ALA A 194 -12.24 20.50 -6.40
C ALA A 194 -12.03 21.99 -6.73
N GLY A 195 -11.22 22.21 -7.78
CA GLY A 195 -11.17 23.44 -8.57
C GLY A 195 -11.22 23.11 -10.08
N ASP A 196 -11.95 23.90 -10.86
CA ASP A 196 -12.20 23.73 -12.31
C ASP A 196 -12.83 22.36 -12.70
N ALA A 197 -14.08 22.13 -12.29
CA ALA A 197 -14.90 20.99 -12.72
C ALA A 197 -16.28 21.42 -13.26
N VAL A 198 -16.81 20.72 -14.26
CA VAL A 198 -18.09 21.04 -14.93
C VAL A 198 -19.20 20.07 -14.48
N THR A 199 -20.21 20.58 -13.77
CA THR A 199 -21.31 19.79 -13.17
C THR A 199 -22.68 20.12 -13.77
N VAL A 200 -23.54 19.11 -13.95
CA VAL A 200 -24.89 19.28 -14.49
C VAL A 200 -25.93 19.35 -13.35
N SER A 201 -26.25 20.57 -12.90
CA SER A 201 -27.42 20.95 -12.07
C SER A 201 -27.72 20.13 -10.79
N GLY A 202 -27.15 20.51 -9.64
CA GLY A 202 -27.70 20.12 -8.31
C GLY A 202 -26.75 19.89 -7.12
N ALA A 203 -25.53 20.43 -7.11
CA ALA A 203 -24.46 20.02 -6.18
C ALA A 203 -24.44 20.74 -4.81
N LEU A 204 -23.77 20.10 -3.82
CA LEU A 204 -23.41 20.62 -2.49
C LEU A 204 -21.88 20.49 -2.28
N ILE A 205 -21.19 21.59 -1.95
CA ILE A 205 -19.71 21.69 -1.96
C ILE A 205 -19.21 22.47 -0.74
N PHE A 206 -18.06 22.11 -0.14
CA PHE A 206 -17.47 22.80 1.02
C PHE A 206 -15.96 23.14 0.84
N GLY A 207 -15.65 24.43 0.59
CA GLY A 207 -14.29 25.01 0.64
C GLY A 207 -13.68 25.35 -0.73
N ILE A 208 -13.79 26.60 -1.22
CA ILE A 208 -13.66 26.93 -2.67
C ILE A 208 -13.06 28.33 -2.91
N SER A 209 -12.45 28.57 -4.08
CA SER A 209 -11.99 29.90 -4.53
C SER A 209 -12.59 30.45 -5.84
N ASN A 210 -13.22 29.65 -6.73
CA ASN A 210 -14.06 30.10 -7.86
C ASN A 210 -14.96 28.95 -8.41
N ILE A 211 -16.14 29.25 -8.98
CA ILE A 211 -17.02 28.31 -9.72
C ILE A 211 -17.61 28.99 -10.97
N THR A 212 -17.68 28.27 -12.09
CA THR A 212 -18.39 28.68 -13.31
C THR A 212 -19.47 27.67 -13.69
N TYR A 213 -20.72 28.13 -13.77
CA TYR A 213 -21.85 27.32 -14.27
C TYR A 213 -22.07 27.56 -15.76
N SER A 214 -22.18 26.49 -16.56
CA SER A 214 -22.61 26.59 -17.96
C SER A 214 -24.09 26.26 -18.10
N THR A 215 -24.91 27.25 -18.47
CA THR A 215 -26.33 27.06 -18.79
C THR A 215 -26.61 27.33 -20.26
N GLY A 216 -27.20 26.34 -20.94
CA GLY A 216 -27.88 26.49 -22.24
C GLY A 216 -27.15 25.90 -23.45
N PRO A 217 -27.70 26.11 -24.66
CA PRO A 217 -29.03 26.65 -24.93
C PRO A 217 -30.15 25.61 -24.82
#